data_AF-A0A7K0Z007-F1
#
_entry.id   AF-A0A7K0Z007-F1
#
_cell.length_a   1.000
_cell.length_b   1.000
_cell.length_c   1.000
_cell.angle_alpha   90.00
_cell.angle_beta   90.00
_cell.angle_gamma   90.00
#
_symmetry.space_group_name_H-M   'P 1'
#
loop_
_entity.id
_entity.type
_entity.pdbx_description
1 polymer ?
#
loop_
_entity_poly.entity_id
_entity_poly.type
_entity_poly.pdbx_seq_one_letter_code
_entity_poly.pdbx_strand_id
1 'polypeptide(L)'
;MSRLILAAKENNQIHARKFLATCLLRSLTVAIKGFSKNPKSQNCEIILIPIPSRREADRARGFAHVELLLKLLMRDSHIANLKALNCLQHAKKIVDQSTLNFHERELNMLGAFEINPRFNNEIARIKRIQNGITPDQLFKTLVFLVDDLVTTGTTVQAANKALCSLGLRVDGALASCATDGFTH
;
A
#
# COMPACT_ATOMS: atom_id res chain seq x y z
N MET A 1 -13.63 5.71 -16.68
CA MET A 1 -12.90 4.99 -15.62
C MET A 1 -13.64 4.90 -14.29
N SER A 2 -14.35 5.93 -13.82
CA SER A 2 -15.15 5.86 -12.56
C SER A 2 -16.08 4.64 -12.48
N ARG A 3 -16.83 4.31 -13.56
CA ARG A 3 -17.69 3.11 -13.61
C ARG A 3 -16.95 1.78 -13.50
N LEU A 4 -15.68 1.71 -13.89
CA LEU A 4 -14.86 0.49 -13.83
C LEU A 4 -14.35 0.24 -12.39
N ILE A 5 -13.96 1.31 -11.69
CA ILE A 5 -13.62 1.26 -10.26
C ILE A 5 -14.85 0.86 -9.47
N LEU A 6 -15.99 1.52 -9.69
CA LEU A 6 -17.25 1.19 -9.02
C LEU A 6 -17.68 -0.25 -9.33
N ALA A 7 -17.58 -0.72 -10.59
CA ALA A 7 -17.89 -2.11 -10.92
C ALA A 7 -16.96 -3.13 -10.22
N ALA A 8 -15.66 -2.83 -10.09
CA ALA A 8 -14.72 -3.69 -9.37
C ALA A 8 -14.94 -3.66 -7.85
N LYS A 9 -15.26 -2.47 -7.31
CA LYS A 9 -15.34 -2.15 -5.89
C LYS A 9 -16.70 -2.46 -5.27
N GLU A 10 -17.79 -2.32 -6.02
CA GLU A 10 -19.18 -2.43 -5.53
C GLU A 10 -19.91 -3.65 -6.11
N ASN A 11 -19.67 -4.02 -7.38
CA ASN A 11 -20.40 -5.11 -8.03
C ASN A 11 -19.62 -6.44 -8.12
N ASN A 12 -18.51 -6.55 -7.40
CA ASN A 12 -17.64 -7.75 -7.35
C ASN A 12 -17.23 -8.28 -8.75
N GLN A 13 -17.19 -7.43 -9.77
CA GLN A 13 -16.97 -7.85 -11.16
C GLN A 13 -15.53 -8.35 -11.37
N ILE A 14 -15.39 -9.65 -11.63
CA ILE A 14 -14.09 -10.33 -11.75
C ILE A 14 -13.25 -9.74 -12.89
N HIS A 15 -13.86 -9.40 -14.03
CA HIS A 15 -13.15 -8.84 -15.18
C HIS A 15 -12.57 -7.45 -14.88
N ALA A 16 -13.33 -6.60 -14.18
CA ALA A 16 -12.85 -5.28 -13.77
C ALA A 16 -11.69 -5.39 -12.78
N ARG A 17 -11.76 -6.33 -11.81
CA ARG A 17 -10.64 -6.60 -10.89
C ARG A 17 -9.39 -7.10 -11.60
N LYS A 18 -9.53 -8.04 -12.54
CA LYS A 18 -8.39 -8.54 -13.33
C LYS A 18 -7.71 -7.39 -14.06
N PHE A 19 -8.49 -6.53 -14.70
CA PHE A 19 -7.96 -5.34 -15.38
C PHE A 19 -7.18 -4.42 -14.42
N LEU A 20 -7.76 -4.06 -13.26
CA LEU A 20 -7.09 -3.22 -12.27
C LEU A 20 -5.80 -3.87 -11.72
N ALA A 21 -5.81 -5.18 -11.47
CA ALA A 21 -4.63 -5.92 -11.06
C ALA A 21 -3.53 -5.90 -12.14
N THR A 22 -3.89 -6.04 -13.42
CA THR A 22 -2.96 -5.90 -14.55
C THR A 22 -2.37 -4.49 -14.63
N CYS A 23 -3.17 -3.44 -14.44
CA CYS A 23 -2.69 -2.06 -14.38
C CYS A 23 -1.69 -1.86 -13.24
N LEU A 24 -2.03 -2.31 -12.03
CA LEU A 24 -1.14 -2.25 -10.87
C LEU A 24 0.17 -3.00 -11.11
N LEU A 25 0.11 -4.20 -11.69
CA LEU A 25 1.30 -5.01 -12.02
C LEU A 25 2.21 -4.29 -13.03
N ARG A 26 1.62 -3.64 -14.04
CA ARG A 26 2.38 -2.84 -15.02
C ARG A 26 3.04 -1.64 -14.35
N SER A 27 2.32 -0.91 -13.49
CA SER A 27 2.88 0.22 -12.74
C SER A 27 4.02 -0.21 -11.82
N LEU A 28 3.85 -1.32 -11.10
CA LEU A 28 4.90 -1.91 -10.27
C LEU A 28 6.14 -2.28 -11.10
N THR A 29 5.95 -2.92 -12.25
CA THR A 29 7.06 -3.30 -13.15
C THR A 29 7.84 -2.08 -13.65
N VAL A 30 7.15 -0.99 -13.98
CA VAL A 30 7.80 0.27 -14.38
C VAL A 30 8.54 0.89 -13.20
N ALA A 31 7.92 0.95 -12.02
CA ALA A 31 8.54 1.51 -10.82
C ALA A 31 9.84 0.78 -10.46
N ILE A 32 9.83 -0.57 -10.41
CA ILE A 32 11.01 -1.38 -10.10
C ILE A 32 12.16 -1.13 -11.09
N LYS A 33 11.86 -1.00 -12.40
CA LYS A 33 12.87 -0.68 -13.41
C LYS A 33 13.53 0.68 -13.18
N GLY A 34 12.83 1.64 -12.57
CA GLY A 34 13.41 2.92 -12.16
C GLY A 34 14.47 2.77 -11.06
N PHE A 35 14.31 1.79 -10.17
CA PHE A 35 15.25 1.53 -9.07
C PHE A 35 16.39 0.56 -9.43
N SER A 36 16.21 -0.26 -10.46
CA SER A 36 17.23 -1.20 -10.93
C SER A 36 17.60 -0.93 -12.39
N LYS A 37 18.82 -0.43 -12.61
CA LYS A 37 19.44 -0.36 -13.96
C LYS A 37 19.64 -1.75 -14.58
N ASN A 38 19.55 -2.83 -13.79
CA ASN A 38 19.69 -4.20 -14.26
C ASN A 38 18.47 -5.07 -13.86
N PRO A 39 17.53 -5.35 -14.77
CA PRO A 39 16.31 -6.12 -14.47
C PRO A 39 16.58 -7.58 -14.08
N LYS A 40 17.83 -8.06 -14.14
CA LYS A 40 18.26 -9.40 -13.70
C LYS A 40 18.84 -9.44 -12.29
N SER A 41 18.94 -8.32 -11.58
CA SER A 41 19.41 -8.31 -10.19
C SER A 41 18.40 -9.03 -9.29
N GLN A 42 18.63 -10.31 -9.03
CA GLN A 42 17.85 -11.16 -8.13
C GLN A 42 17.98 -10.76 -6.65
N ASN A 43 18.84 -9.76 -6.37
CA ASN A 43 19.16 -9.26 -5.03
C ASN A 43 18.25 -8.09 -4.60
N CYS A 44 16.96 -8.20 -4.90
CA CYS A 44 15.98 -7.23 -4.43
C CYS A 44 14.72 -7.94 -3.96
N GLU A 45 14.28 -7.62 -2.75
CA GLU A 45 12.96 -7.96 -2.24
C GLU A 45 12.00 -6.80 -2.47
N ILE A 46 10.77 -7.10 -2.87
CA ILE A 46 9.74 -6.10 -3.14
C ILE A 46 8.58 -6.36 -2.20
N ILE A 47 8.21 -5.35 -1.42
CA ILE A 47 7.20 -5.45 -0.39
C ILE A 47 6.04 -4.54 -0.74
N LEU A 48 4.86 -5.13 -0.91
CA LEU A 48 3.60 -4.44 -1.12
C LEU A 48 2.86 -4.33 0.20
N ILE A 49 2.60 -3.10 0.64
CA ILE A 49 1.82 -2.82 1.86
C ILE A 49 0.46 -2.28 1.43
N PRO A 50 -0.62 -3.07 1.51
CA PRO A 50 -1.94 -2.57 1.19
C PRO A 50 -2.42 -1.60 2.27
N ILE A 51 -3.02 -0.49 1.85
CA ILE A 51 -3.69 0.45 2.74
C ILE A 51 -5.06 -0.13 3.12
N PRO A 52 -5.35 -0.33 4.43
CA PRO A 52 -6.58 -0.96 4.84
C PRO A 52 -7.77 -0.03 4.59
N SER A 53 -8.80 -0.55 3.91
CA SER A 53 -10.10 0.12 3.82
C SER A 53 -10.75 0.23 5.21
N ARG A 54 -11.65 1.20 5.39
CA ARG A 54 -12.43 1.30 6.64
C ARG A 54 -13.30 0.05 6.80
N ARG A 55 -13.33 -0.52 8.01
CA ARG A 55 -14.04 -1.79 8.32
C ARG A 55 -15.54 -1.77 7.96
N GLU A 56 -16.19 -0.62 8.03
CA GLU A 56 -17.59 -0.43 7.60
C GLU A 56 -17.76 -0.62 6.08
N ALA A 57 -16.81 -0.10 5.30
CA ALA A 57 -16.81 -0.27 3.85
C ALA A 57 -16.54 -1.73 3.46
N ASP A 58 -15.67 -2.44 4.17
CA ASP A 58 -15.41 -3.86 3.91
C ASP A 58 -16.57 -4.76 4.34
N ARG A 59 -17.23 -4.45 5.47
CA ARG A 59 -18.46 -5.14 5.91
C ARG A 59 -19.63 -4.93 4.96
N ALA A 60 -19.83 -3.71 4.46
CA ALA A 60 -20.89 -3.42 3.49
C ALA A 60 -20.69 -4.17 2.17
N ARG A 61 -19.44 -4.50 1.81
CA ARG A 61 -19.08 -5.17 0.56
C ARG A 61 -18.88 -6.68 0.70
N GLY A 62 -18.67 -7.19 1.92
CA GLY A 62 -18.41 -8.60 2.20
C GLY A 62 -16.98 -9.08 1.88
N PHE A 63 -16.06 -8.19 1.47
CA PHE A 63 -14.66 -8.51 1.18
C PHE A 63 -13.74 -7.27 1.20
N ALA A 64 -12.45 -7.47 1.50
CA ALA A 64 -11.41 -6.45 1.41
C ALA A 64 -10.91 -6.32 -0.04
N HIS A 65 -11.37 -5.28 -0.76
CA HIS A 65 -11.13 -5.11 -2.19
C HIS A 65 -9.64 -5.06 -2.57
N VAL A 66 -8.84 -4.30 -1.82
CA VAL A 66 -7.39 -4.15 -2.07
C VAL A 66 -6.67 -5.49 -1.87
N GLU A 67 -7.05 -6.30 -0.89
CA GLU A 67 -6.44 -7.63 -0.68
C GLU A 67 -6.73 -8.59 -1.84
N LEU A 68 -7.94 -8.55 -2.41
CA LEU A 68 -8.29 -9.36 -3.57
C LEU A 68 -7.50 -8.93 -4.81
N LEU A 69 -7.30 -7.62 -5.01
CA LEU A 69 -6.46 -7.10 -6.08
C LEU A 69 -5.00 -7.55 -5.91
N LEU A 70 -4.44 -7.45 -4.69
CA LEU A 70 -3.09 -7.92 -4.41
C LEU A 70 -2.94 -9.42 -4.68
N LYS A 71 -3.91 -10.24 -4.28
CA LYS A 71 -3.90 -11.68 -4.56
C LYS A 71 -3.84 -11.98 -6.06
N LEU A 72 -4.65 -11.27 -6.86
CA LEU A 72 -4.64 -11.42 -8.31
C LEU A 72 -3.31 -10.94 -8.92
N LEU A 73 -2.82 -9.78 -8.49
CA LEU A 73 -1.54 -9.24 -8.93
C LEU A 73 -0.40 -10.21 -8.64
N MET A 74 -0.31 -10.72 -7.41
CA MET A 74 0.76 -11.63 -7.01
C MET A 74 0.70 -12.95 -7.79
N ARG A 75 -0.51 -13.51 -7.98
CA ARG A 75 -0.71 -14.73 -8.77
C ARG A 75 -0.24 -14.57 -10.21
N ASP A 76 -0.53 -13.42 -10.81
CA ASP A 76 -0.23 -13.15 -12.22
C ASP A 76 1.16 -12.49 -12.41
N SER A 77 1.91 -12.26 -11.32
CA SER A 77 3.24 -11.66 -11.35
C SER A 77 4.35 -12.70 -11.56
N HIS A 78 5.35 -12.34 -12.36
CA HIS A 78 6.62 -13.08 -12.51
C HIS A 78 7.78 -12.37 -11.79
N ILE A 79 7.47 -11.51 -10.84
CA ILE A 79 8.45 -10.71 -10.10
C ILE A 79 9.04 -11.59 -8.99
N ALA A 80 10.35 -11.82 -9.03
CA ALA A 80 11.05 -12.55 -7.98
C ALA A 80 10.99 -11.79 -6.64
N ASN A 81 10.92 -12.53 -5.53
CA ASN A 81 10.94 -11.99 -4.16
C ASN A 81 9.86 -10.92 -3.87
N LEU A 82 8.68 -11.05 -4.48
CA LEU A 82 7.52 -10.21 -4.21
C LEU A 82 6.75 -10.72 -2.97
N LYS A 83 6.54 -9.84 -1.99
CA LYS A 83 5.77 -10.13 -0.77
C LYS A 83 4.67 -9.10 -0.55
N ALA A 84 3.55 -9.54 0.01
CA ALA A 84 2.53 -8.65 0.56
C ALA A 84 2.63 -8.63 2.10
N LEU A 85 2.57 -7.44 2.69
CA LEU A 85 2.69 -7.23 4.12
C LEU A 85 1.51 -6.39 4.62
N ASN A 86 0.50 -7.05 5.19
CA ASN A 86 -0.71 -6.41 5.74
C ASN A 86 -0.47 -5.84 7.14
N CYS A 87 0.57 -5.01 7.29
CA CYS A 87 1.02 -4.52 8.59
C CYS A 87 0.24 -3.30 9.09
N LEU A 88 -0.45 -2.56 8.21
CA LEU A 88 -1.24 -1.40 8.59
C LEU A 88 -2.61 -1.82 9.14
N GLN A 89 -3.06 -1.17 10.21
CA GLN A 89 -4.42 -1.23 10.71
C GLN A 89 -4.92 0.16 11.09
N HIS A 90 -6.24 0.36 11.13
CA HIS A 90 -6.81 1.63 11.61
C HIS A 90 -6.47 1.82 13.08
N ALA A 91 -5.95 2.99 13.44
CA ALA A 91 -5.69 3.33 14.83
C ALA A 91 -7.02 3.37 15.60
N LYS A 92 -7.06 2.79 16.80
CA LYS A 92 -8.24 2.90 17.67
C LYS A 92 -8.30 4.31 18.23
N LYS A 93 -9.36 5.05 17.93
CA LYS A 93 -9.72 6.27 18.67
C LYS A 93 -9.92 5.91 20.14
N ILE A 94 -9.13 6.49 21.02
CA ILE A 94 -9.51 6.69 22.41
C ILE A 94 -9.75 8.20 22.55
N VAL A 95 -10.89 8.56 23.15
CA VAL A 95 -11.40 9.88 23.54
C VAL A 95 -12.49 10.50 22.62
N ASP A 96 -13.59 10.87 23.29
CA ASP A 96 -14.86 11.47 22.84
C ASP A 96 -14.74 12.54 21.77
N GLN A 97 -15.66 12.52 20.80
CA GLN A 97 -15.57 13.31 19.56
C GLN A 97 -16.83 14.11 19.26
N SER A 98 -17.24 15.00 20.17
CA SER A 98 -18.34 15.92 19.87
C SER A 98 -17.92 17.22 19.18
N THR A 99 -16.62 17.54 19.01
CA THR A 99 -16.22 18.86 18.49
C THR A 99 -14.86 18.87 17.75
N LEU A 100 -14.77 18.37 16.51
CA LEU A 100 -13.52 18.46 15.73
C LEU A 100 -13.65 19.29 14.43
N ASN A 101 -12.82 20.33 14.32
CA ASN A 101 -12.70 21.27 13.21
C ASN A 101 -11.89 20.71 12.01
N PHE A 102 -11.77 21.49 10.94
CA PHE A 102 -11.06 21.11 9.71
C PHE A 102 -9.57 20.73 9.94
N HIS A 103 -8.88 21.47 10.81
CA HIS A 103 -7.46 21.25 11.13
C HIS A 103 -7.25 19.99 11.96
N GLU A 104 -8.22 19.66 12.81
CA GLU A 104 -8.24 18.43 13.59
C GLU A 104 -8.62 17.20 12.76
N ARG A 105 -9.38 17.37 11.67
CA ARG A 105 -9.57 16.32 10.67
C ARG A 105 -8.27 15.98 9.95
N GLU A 106 -7.45 16.98 9.62
CA GLU A 106 -6.13 16.77 9.02
C GLU A 106 -5.22 16.00 9.98
N LEU A 107 -5.13 16.41 11.25
CA LEU A 107 -4.33 15.73 12.28
C LEU A 107 -4.85 14.30 12.59
N ASN A 108 -6.16 14.09 12.63
CA ASN A 108 -6.76 12.75 12.79
C ASN A 108 -6.43 11.83 11.60
N MET A 109 -6.32 12.37 10.38
CA MET A 109 -5.91 11.59 9.22
C MET A 109 -4.43 11.20 9.31
N LEU A 110 -3.56 12.05 9.89
CA LEU A 110 -2.14 11.71 10.10
C LEU A 110 -1.93 10.58 11.12
N GLY A 111 -2.88 10.37 12.04
CA GLY A 111 -2.91 9.25 12.99
C GLY A 111 -3.88 8.12 12.59
N ALA A 112 -4.36 8.09 11.34
CA ALA A 112 -5.40 7.15 10.92
C ALA A 112 -4.93 5.69 10.93
N PHE A 113 -3.63 5.45 10.78
CA PHE A 113 -3.07 4.11 10.71
C PHE A 113 -1.99 3.90 11.77
N GLU A 114 -1.94 2.67 12.27
CA GLU A 114 -0.87 2.15 13.12
C GLU A 114 -0.39 0.81 12.56
N ILE A 115 0.76 0.33 13.04
CA ILE A 115 1.25 -0.99 12.68
C ILE A 115 0.74 -2.03 13.65
N ASN A 116 0.18 -3.10 13.10
CA ASN A 116 -0.19 -4.28 13.88
C ASN A 116 1.08 -4.89 14.51
N PRO A 117 1.15 -4.98 15.86
CA PRO A 117 2.35 -5.44 16.56
C PRO A 117 2.86 -6.82 16.15
N ARG A 118 2.00 -7.67 15.57
CA ARG A 118 2.38 -8.97 15.01
C ARG A 118 3.49 -8.87 13.96
N PHE A 119 3.58 -7.74 13.26
CA PHE A 119 4.56 -7.52 12.20
C PHE A 119 5.84 -6.82 12.68
N ASN A 120 5.99 -6.49 13.97
CA ASN A 120 7.15 -5.74 14.48
C ASN A 120 8.49 -6.37 14.08
N ASN A 121 8.60 -7.70 14.14
CA ASN A 121 9.82 -8.41 13.75
C ASN A 121 10.12 -8.25 12.25
N GLU A 122 9.09 -8.32 11.40
CA GLU A 122 9.25 -8.17 9.96
C GLU A 122 9.60 -6.73 9.58
N ILE A 123 8.96 -5.75 10.24
CA ILE A 123 9.28 -4.32 10.11
C ILE A 123 10.74 -4.06 10.51
N ALA A 124 11.20 -4.62 11.63
CA ALA A 124 12.58 -4.50 12.07
C ALA A 124 13.57 -5.11 11.07
N ARG A 125 13.24 -6.28 10.47
CA ARG A 125 14.04 -6.92 9.42
C ARG A 125 14.18 -6.01 8.20
N ILE A 126 13.07 -5.48 7.70
CA ILE A 126 13.04 -4.58 6.54
C ILE A 126 13.86 -3.32 6.81
N LYS A 127 13.69 -2.71 7.99
CA LYS A 127 14.44 -1.53 8.42
C LYS A 127 15.95 -1.78 8.43
N ARG A 128 16.39 -2.92 8.97
CA ARG A 128 17.82 -3.30 8.96
C ARG A 128 18.36 -3.39 7.54
N ILE A 129 17.60 -4.02 6.64
CA ILE A 129 17.99 -4.15 5.22
C ILE A 129 18.08 -2.78 4.55
N GLN A 130 17.07 -1.93 4.74
CA GLN A 130 17.05 -0.59 4.17
C GLN A 130 18.18 0.32 4.68
N ASN A 131 18.73 0.02 5.86
CA ASN A 131 19.88 0.70 6.46
C ASN A 131 21.23 0.04 6.11
N GLY A 132 21.25 -0.94 5.19
CA GLY A 132 22.47 -1.62 4.76
C GLY A 132 23.04 -2.62 5.78
N ILE A 133 22.26 -2.98 6.81
CA ILE A 133 22.67 -3.96 7.83
C ILE A 133 22.25 -5.36 7.38
N THR A 134 22.90 -5.84 6.31
CA THR A 134 22.67 -7.15 5.69
C THR A 134 23.97 -7.94 5.54
N PRO A 135 23.92 -9.29 5.59
CA PRO A 135 25.09 -10.12 5.25
C PRO A 135 25.56 -9.91 3.79
N ASP A 136 24.62 -9.57 2.91
CA ASP A 136 24.87 -9.24 1.52
C ASP A 136 24.59 -7.75 1.28
N GLN A 137 25.65 -6.94 1.18
CA GLN A 137 25.54 -5.48 1.02
C GLN A 137 24.89 -5.05 -0.31
N LEU A 138 24.74 -5.96 -1.27
CA LEU A 138 24.06 -5.68 -2.53
C LEU A 138 22.56 -5.97 -2.47
N PHE A 139 22.06 -6.61 -1.40
CA PHE A 139 20.66 -6.92 -1.23
C PHE A 139 19.85 -5.67 -0.88
N LYS A 140 18.80 -5.39 -1.65
CA LYS A 140 17.90 -4.25 -1.44
C LYS A 140 16.50 -4.71 -1.08
N THR A 141 15.78 -3.85 -0.36
CA THR A 141 14.34 -3.99 -0.16
C THR A 141 13.64 -2.72 -0.62
N LEU A 142 12.70 -2.88 -1.56
CA LEU A 142 11.81 -1.82 -2.02
C LEU A 142 10.43 -1.99 -1.39
N VAL A 143 9.87 -0.92 -0.85
CA VAL A 143 8.58 -0.91 -0.17
C VAL A 143 7.61 0.00 -0.92
N PHE A 144 6.49 -0.56 -1.38
CA PHE A 144 5.43 0.17 -2.07
C PHE A 144 4.12 0.12 -1.28
N LEU A 145 3.50 1.27 -1.08
CA LEU A 145 2.11 1.35 -0.64
C LEU A 145 1.17 0.99 -1.79
N VAL A 146 0.08 0.27 -1.51
CA VAL A 146 -0.92 -0.08 -2.53
C VAL A 146 -2.31 0.35 -2.09
N ASP A 147 -2.98 1.09 -2.97
CA ASP A 147 -4.38 1.51 -2.81
C ASP A 147 -5.19 1.24 -4.10
N ASP A 148 -6.51 1.21 -3.99
CA ASP A 148 -7.37 1.04 -5.17
C ASP A 148 -7.53 2.33 -5.96
N LEU A 149 -7.74 3.44 -5.26
CA LEU A 149 -7.97 4.77 -5.83
C LEU A 149 -7.25 5.82 -4.99
N VAL A 150 -6.44 6.62 -5.65
CA VAL A 150 -5.84 7.80 -5.04
C VAL A 150 -6.57 9.04 -5.55
N THR A 151 -7.16 9.80 -4.61
CA THR A 151 -7.85 11.05 -4.93
C THR A 151 -6.96 12.25 -4.62
N THR A 152 -6.88 12.63 -3.35
CA THR A 152 -6.04 13.74 -2.84
C THR A 152 -4.69 13.27 -2.31
N GLY A 153 -4.43 11.96 -2.30
CA GLY A 153 -3.23 11.38 -1.71
C GLY A 153 -3.18 11.38 -0.17
N THR A 154 -4.19 11.93 0.52
CA THR A 154 -4.18 12.04 2.00
C THR A 154 -4.07 10.69 2.69
N THR A 155 -4.75 9.66 2.18
CA THR A 155 -4.69 8.30 2.73
C THR A 155 -3.30 7.69 2.57
N VAL A 156 -2.67 7.90 1.42
CA VAL A 156 -1.30 7.45 1.13
C VAL A 156 -0.30 8.17 2.05
N GLN A 157 -0.44 9.49 2.23
CA GLN A 157 0.42 10.27 3.13
C GLN A 157 0.28 9.81 4.58
N ALA A 158 -0.94 9.54 5.05
CA ALA A 158 -1.18 9.00 6.39
C ALA A 158 -0.51 7.63 6.59
N ALA A 159 -0.69 6.71 5.63
CA ALA A 159 -0.06 5.40 5.67
C ALA A 159 1.48 5.50 5.63
N ASN A 160 2.02 6.38 4.79
CA ASN A 160 3.45 6.63 4.70
C ASN A 160 4.01 7.16 6.03
N LYS A 161 3.34 8.14 6.66
CA LYS A 161 3.76 8.66 7.96
C LYS A 161 3.79 7.58 9.05
N ALA A 162 2.79 6.70 9.10
CA ALA A 162 2.76 5.59 10.05
C ALA A 162 3.92 4.60 9.86
N LEU A 163 4.37 4.38 8.62
CA LEU A 163 5.54 3.55 8.32
C LEU A 163 6.85 4.29 8.64
N CYS A 164 6.96 5.56 8.25
CA CYS A 164 8.12 6.39 8.49
C CYS A 164 8.37 6.65 9.98
N SER A 165 7.33 6.74 10.82
CA SER A 165 7.49 6.88 12.27
C SER A 165 8.18 5.67 12.93
N LEU A 166 8.20 4.51 12.26
CA LEU A 166 8.97 3.34 12.69
C LEU A 166 10.35 3.25 12.03
N GLY A 167 10.68 4.22 11.17
CA GLY A 167 11.93 4.29 10.43
C GLY A 167 11.97 3.39 9.19
N LEU A 168 10.80 3.05 8.62
CA LEU A 168 10.74 2.47 7.28
C LEU A 168 10.75 3.57 6.22
N ARG A 169 11.43 3.29 5.10
CA ARG A 169 11.36 4.10 3.90
C ARG A 169 10.35 3.48 2.93
N VAL A 170 9.40 4.27 2.45
CA VAL A 170 8.51 3.91 1.35
C VAL A 170 9.10 4.45 0.05
N ASP A 171 9.33 3.57 -0.92
CA ASP A 171 9.97 3.90 -2.20
C ASP A 171 8.94 4.32 -3.27
N GLY A 172 7.64 4.12 -3.02
CA GLY A 172 6.56 4.66 -3.85
C GLY A 172 5.16 4.23 -3.41
N ALA A 173 4.16 4.73 -4.13
CA ALA A 173 2.78 4.31 -3.98
C ALA A 173 2.21 3.85 -5.33
N LEU A 174 1.39 2.81 -5.29
CA LEU A 174 0.73 2.22 -6.45
C LEU A 174 -0.77 2.36 -6.26
N ALA A 175 -1.43 2.92 -7.28
CA ALA A 175 -2.87 3.02 -7.33
C ALA A 175 -3.37 2.57 -8.69
N SER A 176 -4.50 1.87 -8.71
CA SER A 176 -5.11 1.45 -9.97
C SER A 176 -5.75 2.63 -10.72
N CYS A 177 -6.07 3.71 -10.00
CA CYS A 177 -6.62 4.95 -10.53
C CYS A 177 -6.13 6.14 -9.71
N ALA A 178 -5.91 7.28 -10.38
CA ALA A 178 -5.62 8.57 -9.78
C ALA A 178 -6.58 9.63 -10.35
N THR A 179 -6.96 10.63 -9.55
CA THR A 179 -7.70 11.81 -10.03
C THR A 179 -6.78 13.02 -10.15
N ASP A 180 -7.18 14.03 -10.94
CA ASP A 180 -6.37 15.21 -11.31
C ASP A 180 -5.77 16.02 -10.13
N GLY A 181 -6.19 15.78 -8.88
CA GLY A 181 -5.62 16.36 -7.67
C GLY A 181 -4.43 15.61 -7.06
N PHE A 182 -3.93 14.54 -7.69
CA PHE A 182 -2.75 13.81 -7.23
C PHE A 182 -1.47 14.36 -7.89
N THR A 183 -0.69 15.13 -7.13
CA THR A 183 0.61 15.67 -7.58
C THR A 183 1.71 15.27 -6.61
N HIS A 184 2.47 14.21 -6.90
CA HIS A 184 3.81 13.95 -6.35
C HIS A 184 4.63 13.11 -7.32
#